data_AF-A0A932YVD2-F1
#
_entry.id   AF-A0A932YVD2-F1
#
_cell.length_a   1.000
_cell.length_b   1.000
_cell.length_c   1.000
_cell.angle_alpha   90.00
_cell.angle_beta   90.00
_cell.angle_gamma   90.00
#
_symmetry.space_group_name_H-M   'P 1'
#
loop_
_entity.id
_entity.type
_entity.pdbx_description
1 polymer ?
#
loop_
_entity_poly.entity_id
_entity_poly.type
_entity_poly.pdbx_seq_one_letter_code
_entity_poly.pdbx_strand_id
1 'polypeptide(L)' 'MSEFFAMGGYALYVWGSYGVTAALLALEVFFLRKRVRETKA' A
#
# COMPACT_ATOMS: atom_id res chain seq x y z
N MET A 1 6.12 -19.11 -11.02
CA MET A 1 5.38 -17.95 -10.45
C MET A 1 4.87 -18.26 -9.04
N SER A 2 4.30 -19.45 -8.80
CA SER A 2 3.93 -19.94 -7.46
C SER A 2 5.09 -19.96 -6.45
N GLU A 3 6.32 -20.25 -6.89
CA GLU A 3 7.49 -20.33 -6.01
C GLU A 3 7.87 -19.01 -5.34
N PHE A 4 7.53 -17.85 -5.92
CA PHE A 4 7.75 -16.54 -5.32
C PHE A 4 6.78 -16.24 -4.17
N PHE A 5 5.59 -16.82 -4.21
CA PHE A 5 4.57 -16.69 -3.16
C PHE A 5 4.65 -17.83 -2.13
N ALA A 6 5.22 -18.98 -2.53
CA ALA A 6 5.43 -20.15 -1.69
C ALA A 6 6.82 -20.18 -1.01
N MET A 7 7.56 -19.06 -1.00
CA MET A 7 8.78 -18.89 -0.20
C MET A 7 8.38 -18.82 1.28
N GLY A 8 8.11 -19.97 1.91
CA GLY A 8 7.70 -20.09 3.31
C GLY A 8 8.45 -19.11 4.21
N GLY A 9 7.72 -18.19 4.85
CA GLY A 9 8.26 -17.16 5.75
C GLY A 9 8.95 -15.96 5.06
N TYR A 10 9.71 -16.15 3.98
CA TYR A 10 10.50 -15.08 3.33
C TYR A 10 9.69 -14.11 2.48
N ALA A 11 8.49 -14.51 2.03
CA ALA A 11 7.60 -13.62 1.29
C ALA A 11 7.26 -12.36 2.10
N LEU A 12 7.10 -12.46 3.43
CA LEU A 12 6.80 -11.30 4.28
C LEU A 12 7.93 -10.26 4.32
N TYR A 13 9.19 -10.68 4.20
CA TYR A 13 10.34 -9.76 4.13
C TYR A 13 10.37 -8.98 2.82
N VAL A 14 10.11 -9.65 1.69
CA VAL A 14 10.12 -9.01 0.37
C VAL A 14 8.89 -8.13 0.21
N TRP A 15 7.71 -8.67 0.51
CA TRP A 15 6.43 -7.99 0.30
C TRP A 15 6.10 -6.97 1.39
N GLY A 16 6.77 -7.00 2.55
CA GLY A 16 6.57 -6.03 3.63
C GLY A 16 6.79 -4.59 3.17
N SER A 17 7.93 -4.31 2.52
CA SER A 17 8.24 -2.96 2.02
C SER A 17 7.27 -2.49 0.93
N TYR A 18 6.83 -3.40 0.04
CA TYR A 18 5.82 -3.10 -0.97
C TYR A 18 4.44 -2.83 -0.33
N GLY A 19 4.07 -3.60 0.70
CA GLY A 19 2.83 -3.40 1.45
C GLY A 19 2.82 -2.07 2.21
N VAL A 20 3.92 -1.71 2.87
CA VAL A 20 4.08 -0.41 3.54
C VAL A 20 3.99 0.74 2.53
N THR A 21 4.66 0.61 1.38
CA THR A 21 4.62 1.62 0.31
C THR A 21 3.20 1.79 -0.23
N ALA A 22 2.51 0.68 -0.54
CA ALA A 22 1.13 0.71 -1.00
C ALA A 22 0.18 1.32 0.04
N ALA A 23 0.37 1.03 1.33
CA ALA A 23 -0.41 1.62 2.41
C ALA A 23 -0.21 3.13 2.52
N LEU A 24 1.03 3.62 2.44
CA LEU A 24 1.32 5.06 2.46
C LEU A 24 0.71 5.78 1.26
N LEU A 25 0.82 5.20 0.05
CA LEU A 25 0.17 5.75 -1.15
C LEU A 25 -1.35 5.79 -1.01
N ALA A 26 -1.97 4.73 -0.46
CA ALA A 26 -3.40 4.71 -0.23
C ALA A 26 -3.85 5.79 0.78
N LEU A 27 -3.08 6.00 1.85
CA LEU A 27 -3.32 7.05 2.84
C LEU A 27 -3.20 8.44 2.23
N GLU A 28 -2.17 8.70 1.43
CA GLU A 28 -1.98 9.97 0.73
C GLU A 28 -3.16 10.26 -0.19
N VAL A 29 -3.57 9.30 -1.01
CA VAL A 29 -4.74 9.42 -1.89
C VAL A 29 -6.01 9.67 -1.08
N PHE A 30 -6.19 9.00 0.06
CA PHE A 30 -7.34 9.21 0.94
C PHE A 30 -7.37 10.65 1.49
N PHE A 31 -6.25 11.16 1.99
CA PHE A 31 -6.16 12.53 2.49
C PHE A 31 -6.37 13.55 1.38
N LEU A 32 -5.76 13.36 0.20
CA LEU A 32 -5.98 14.22 -0.96
C LEU A 32 -7.46 14.26 -1.36
N ARG A 33 -8.14 13.11 -1.41
CA ARG A 33 -9.58 13.04 -1.71
C ARG A 33 -10.40 13.79 -0.67
N LYS A 34 -10.05 13.68 0.62
CA LYS A 34 -10.72 14.42 1.69
C LYS A 34 -10.53 15.93 1.51
N ARG A 35 -9.31 16.39 1.22
CA ARG A 35 -8.99 17.80 0.97
C ARG A 35 -9.72 18.38 -0.23
N VAL A 36 -9.75 17.66 -1.35
CA VAL A 36 -10.49 18.08 -2.54
C VAL A 36 -12.00 18.21 -2.25
N ARG A 37 -12.54 17.37 -1.38
CA ARG A 37 -13.94 17.46 -0.94
C ARG A 37 -14.19 18.64 0.00
N GLU A 38 -13.22 19.00 0.84
CA GLU A 38 -13.27 20.18 1.72
C GLU A 38 -13.20 21.49 0.92
N THR A 39 -12.38 21.57 -0.13
CA THR A 39 -12.27 22.80 -0.97
C THR A 39 -13.46 23.00 -1.93
N LYS A 40 -14.22 21.94 -2.23
CA LYS A 40 -15.40 22.00 -3.11
C LYS A 40 -16.73 22.29 -2.38
N ALA A 41 -16.71 22.42 -1.04
CA ALA A 41 -17.87 22.77 -0.21
C ALA A 41 -17.88 24.27 0.10
#